data_AF-A0A8T6U7Y5-F1
#
_entry.id   AF-A0A8T6U7Y5-F1
#
_cell.length_a   1.000
_cell.length_b   1.000
_cell.length_c   1.000
_cell.angle_alpha   90.00
_cell.angle_beta   90.00
_cell.angle_gamma   90.00
#
_symmetry.space_group_name_H-M   'P 1'
#
loop_
_entity.id
_entity.type
_entity.pdbx_description
1 polymer ?
#
loop_
_entity_poly.entity_id
_entity_poly.type
_entity_poly.pdbx_seq_one_letter_code
_entity_poly.pdbx_strand_id
1 'polypeptide(L)'
;MDIEMSKEYQQYTAVLEKSLESVYAVARKAREKGLDPALSPETEVAKDLAELVEGLVGPPGVAESIRDLSKKLPREELAFKIAEQIVYGKFGHMDAREAAEQAIRTALAILTEGITAAPLQGVARVAIKSNPD
;
A
#
# COMPACT_ATOMS: atom_id res chain seq x y z
N MET A 1 -11.53 -17.01 -11.45
CA MET A 1 -10.73 -18.07 -12.10
C MET A 1 -9.29 -17.66 -11.89
N ASP A 2 -8.55 -18.38 -11.06
CA ASP A 2 -7.10 -18.22 -11.02
C ASP A 2 -6.55 -18.77 -12.33
N ILE A 3 -6.17 -17.87 -13.24
CA ILE A 3 -5.60 -18.25 -14.52
C ILE A 3 -4.17 -18.71 -14.23
N GLU A 4 -3.91 -19.99 -14.48
CA GLU A 4 -2.57 -20.55 -14.30
C GLU A 4 -1.63 -19.99 -15.37
N MET A 5 -0.56 -19.32 -14.93
CA MET A 5 0.37 -18.64 -15.83
C MET A 5 1.13 -19.67 -16.68
N SER A 6 1.17 -19.48 -18.00
CA SER A 6 1.91 -20.38 -18.90
C SER A 6 3.41 -20.38 -18.59
N LYS A 7 4.13 -21.43 -18.98
CA LYS A 7 5.58 -21.52 -18.74
C LYS A 7 6.35 -20.38 -19.41
N GLU A 8 5.92 -19.95 -20.60
CA GLU A 8 6.52 -18.83 -21.32
C GLU A 8 6.32 -17.52 -20.55
N TYR A 9 5.12 -17.28 -20.02
CA TYR A 9 4.84 -16.10 -19.19
C TYR A 9 5.62 -16.14 -17.87
N GLN A 10 5.75 -17.30 -17.23
CA GLN A 10 6.57 -17.46 -16.02
C GLN A 10 8.03 -17.10 -16.29
N GLN A 11 8.60 -17.58 -17.40
CA GLN A 11 9.95 -17.25 -17.81
C GLN A 11 10.12 -15.76 -18.12
N TYR A 12 9.15 -15.17 -18.83
CA TYR A 12 9.15 -13.73 -19.14
C TYR A 12 9.17 -12.88 -17.86
N THR A 13 8.25 -13.14 -16.93
CA THR A 13 8.18 -12.40 -15.66
C THR A 13 9.46 -12.59 -14.84
N ALA A 14 10.01 -13.81 -14.77
CA ALA A 14 11.27 -14.06 -14.07
C ALA A 14 12.46 -13.28 -14.65
N VAL A 15 12.50 -13.10 -15.97
CA VAL A 15 13.53 -12.27 -16.62
C VAL A 15 13.37 -10.80 -16.24
N LEU A 16 12.14 -10.29 -16.21
CA LEU A 16 11.86 -8.92 -15.78
C LEU A 16 12.25 -8.69 -14.31
N GLU A 17 11.83 -9.57 -13.41
CA GLU A 17 12.15 -9.50 -11.97
C GLU A 17 13.66 -9.53 -11.73
N LYS A 18 14.38 -10.42 -12.41
CA LYS A 18 15.84 -10.50 -12.31
C LYS A 18 16.52 -9.23 -12.81
N SER A 19 16.01 -8.66 -13.91
CA SER A 19 16.55 -7.42 -14.47
C SER A 19 16.29 -6.23 -13.54
N LEU A 20 15.08 -6.15 -12.97
CA LEU A 20 14.71 -5.16 -11.97
C LEU A 20 15.62 -5.25 -10.74
N GLU A 21 15.80 -6.43 -10.17
CA GLU A 21 16.66 -6.64 -9.00
C GLU A 21 18.12 -6.24 -9.28
N SER A 22 18.62 -6.53 -10.49
CA SER A 22 19.96 -6.11 -10.89
C SER A 22 20.12 -4.58 -10.90
N VAL A 23 19.13 -3.85 -11.43
CA VAL A 23 19.14 -2.38 -11.44
C VAL A 23 18.97 -1.83 -10.03
N TYR A 24 18.06 -2.41 -9.26
CA TYR A 24 17.79 -2.02 -7.87
C TYR A 24 19.03 -2.20 -6.98
N ALA A 25 19.80 -3.28 -7.17
CA ALA A 25 21.06 -3.50 -6.47
C ALA A 25 22.12 -2.44 -6.78
N VAL A 26 22.17 -1.93 -8.02
CA VAL A 26 23.04 -0.79 -8.38
C VAL A 26 22.58 0.47 -7.67
N ALA A 27 21.26 0.74 -7.65
CA ALA A 27 20.69 1.89 -6.94
C ALA A 27 20.97 1.84 -5.43
N ARG A 28 20.83 0.68 -4.78
CA ARG A 28 21.19 0.49 -3.36
C ARG A 28 22.63 0.88 -3.09
N LYS A 29 23.58 0.31 -3.85
CA LYS A 29 25.02 0.64 -3.71
C LYS A 29 25.35 2.10 -3.96
N ALA A 30 24.59 2.77 -4.83
CA ALA A 30 24.78 4.20 -5.08
C ALA A 30 24.28 5.03 -3.89
N ARG A 31 23.06 4.75 -3.40
CA ARG A 31 22.43 5.45 -2.26
C ARG A 31 23.19 5.25 -0.95
N GLU A 32 23.78 4.08 -0.73
CA GLU A 32 24.63 3.77 0.44
C GLU A 32 25.84 4.72 0.59
N LYS A 33 26.26 5.42 -0.48
CA LYS A 33 27.34 6.41 -0.43
C LYS A 33 26.95 7.69 0.31
N GLY A 34 25.66 7.90 0.61
CA GLY A 34 25.18 9.06 1.34
C GLY A 34 25.26 10.38 0.57
N LEU A 35 25.20 10.31 -0.76
CA LEU A 35 25.21 11.49 -1.64
C LEU A 35 23.81 12.02 -1.96
N ASP A 36 22.77 11.26 -1.60
CA ASP A 36 21.36 11.54 -1.85
C ASP A 36 20.59 11.67 -0.52
N PRO A 37 19.35 12.21 -0.51
CA PRO A 37 18.56 12.41 0.72
C PRO A 37 18.27 11.16 1.55
N ALA A 38 18.32 9.98 0.93
CA ALA A 38 18.09 8.69 1.58
C ALA A 38 19.23 7.71 1.27
N LEU A 39 19.57 6.86 2.24
CA LEU A 39 20.62 5.84 2.15
C LEU A 39 20.18 4.59 1.37
N SER A 40 18.89 4.46 1.09
CA SER A 40 18.30 3.41 0.27
C SER A 40 17.48 4.03 -0.86
N PRO A 41 17.17 3.28 -1.93
CA PRO A 41 16.18 3.71 -2.91
C PRO A 41 14.85 3.99 -2.21
N GLU A 42 14.24 5.13 -2.52
CA GLU A 42 12.95 5.55 -1.95
C GLU A 42 11.76 4.90 -2.66
N THR A 43 11.98 4.37 -3.87
CA THR A 43 10.96 3.64 -4.61
C THR A 43 10.91 2.20 -4.12
N GLU A 44 9.82 1.81 -3.48
CA GLU A 44 9.58 0.41 -3.10
C GLU A 44 8.96 -0.39 -4.25
N VAL A 45 9.33 -1.67 -4.34
CA VAL A 45 8.78 -2.59 -5.33
C VAL A 45 7.60 -3.33 -4.71
N ALA A 46 6.40 -3.10 -5.21
CA ALA A 46 5.20 -3.84 -4.85
C ALA A 46 4.85 -4.89 -5.91
N LYS A 47 4.40 -6.07 -5.49
CA LYS A 47 4.00 -7.16 -6.41
C LYS A 47 2.52 -7.16 -6.75
N ASP A 48 1.70 -6.62 -5.88
CA ASP A 48 0.26 -6.59 -6.03
C ASP A 48 -0.34 -5.30 -5.44
N LEU A 49 -1.66 -5.14 -5.62
CA LEU A 49 -2.42 -4.03 -5.07
C LEU A 49 -2.28 -3.91 -3.54
N ALA A 50 -2.18 -5.04 -2.84
CA ALA A 50 -2.17 -5.06 -1.39
C ALA A 50 -0.85 -4.51 -0.84
N GLU A 51 0.28 -4.95 -1.41
CA GLU A 51 1.61 -4.41 -1.13
C GLU A 51 1.73 -2.94 -1.56
N LEU A 52 1.10 -2.56 -2.67
CA LEU A 52 1.07 -1.17 -3.12
C LEU A 52 0.34 -0.28 -2.10
N VAL A 53 -0.83 -0.68 -1.62
CA VAL A 53 -1.56 0.07 -0.58
C VAL A 53 -0.77 0.15 0.72
N GLU A 54 -0.17 -0.97 1.17
CA GLU A 54 0.64 -0.98 2.38
C GLU A 54 1.88 -0.09 2.27
N GLY A 55 2.62 -0.17 1.16
CA GLY A 55 3.80 0.67 0.94
C GLY A 55 3.46 2.15 0.75
N LEU A 56 2.31 2.47 0.14
CA LEU A 56 1.91 3.86 -0.08
C LEU A 56 1.40 4.55 1.19
N VAL A 57 0.53 3.90 1.96
CA VAL A 57 -0.17 4.54 3.08
C VAL A 57 -0.20 3.69 4.35
N GLY A 58 0.21 2.43 4.31
CA GLY A 58 0.07 1.51 5.44
C GLY A 58 -1.40 1.23 5.81
N PRO A 59 -1.67 0.82 7.07
CA PRO A 59 -0.69 0.52 8.12
C PRO A 59 0.05 -0.81 7.87
N PRO A 60 1.16 -1.09 8.58
CA PRO A 60 1.86 -2.36 8.47
C PRO A 60 0.95 -3.57 8.73
N GLY A 61 1.06 -4.61 7.89
CA GLY A 61 0.23 -5.81 7.94
C GLY A 61 -1.13 -5.69 7.25
N VAL A 62 -1.47 -4.53 6.68
CA VAL A 62 -2.75 -4.37 5.97
C VAL A 62 -2.81 -5.19 4.68
N ALA A 63 -1.69 -5.44 4.00
CA ALA A 63 -1.70 -6.17 2.73
C ALA A 63 -2.23 -7.60 2.88
N GLU A 64 -1.92 -8.28 3.99
CA GLU A 64 -2.47 -9.61 4.27
C GLU A 64 -3.99 -9.57 4.38
N SER A 65 -4.53 -8.60 5.11
CA SER A 65 -5.97 -8.43 5.27
C SER A 65 -6.67 -8.07 3.96
N ILE A 66 -6.03 -7.23 3.13
CA ILE A 66 -6.53 -6.90 1.80
C ILE A 66 -6.57 -8.15 0.93
N ARG A 67 -5.51 -8.96 0.89
CA ARG A 67 -5.44 -10.20 0.11
C ARG A 67 -6.48 -11.24 0.52
N ASP A 68 -6.79 -11.34 1.81
CA ASP A 68 -7.76 -12.30 2.30
C ASP A 68 -9.21 -11.88 2.05
N LEU A 69 -9.49 -10.58 2.19
CA LEU A 69 -10.83 -10.04 2.01
C LEU A 69 -11.18 -9.80 0.53
N SER A 70 -10.21 -9.47 -0.33
CA SER A 70 -10.45 -9.28 -1.77
C SER A 70 -10.94 -10.54 -2.48
N LYS A 71 -10.65 -11.72 -1.92
CA LYS A 71 -11.18 -13.01 -2.38
C LYS A 71 -12.68 -13.19 -2.10
N LYS A 72 -13.22 -12.41 -1.15
CA LYS A 72 -14.57 -12.61 -0.57
C LYS A 72 -15.49 -11.41 -0.82
N LEU A 73 -14.93 -10.22 -0.92
CA LEU A 73 -15.66 -8.95 -0.99
C LEU A 73 -15.32 -8.21 -2.29
N PRO A 74 -16.29 -7.50 -2.88
CA PRO A 74 -16.00 -6.53 -3.92
C PRO A 74 -15.13 -5.39 -3.35
N ARG A 75 -14.44 -4.68 -4.24
CA ARG A 75 -13.47 -3.64 -3.87
C ARG A 75 -14.08 -2.55 -2.99
N GLU A 76 -15.30 -2.14 -3.28
CA GLU A 76 -16.00 -1.08 -2.57
C GLU A 76 -16.25 -1.50 -1.11
N GLU A 77 -16.76 -2.71 -0.89
CA GLU A 77 -16.96 -3.28 0.46
C GLU A 77 -15.64 -3.57 1.18
N LEU A 78 -14.63 -4.02 0.44
CA LEU A 78 -13.28 -4.24 0.96
C LEU A 78 -12.70 -2.97 1.60
N ALA A 79 -12.82 -1.82 0.92
CA ALA A 79 -12.32 -0.54 1.43
C ALA A 79 -12.96 -0.19 2.78
N PHE A 80 -14.29 -0.33 2.89
CA PHE A 80 -15.00 -0.11 4.15
C PHE A 80 -14.59 -1.12 5.23
N LYS A 81 -14.41 -2.40 4.87
CA LYS A 81 -14.04 -3.41 5.85
C LYS A 81 -12.62 -3.23 6.40
N ILE A 82 -11.68 -2.78 5.56
CA ILE A 82 -10.33 -2.44 5.99
C ILE A 82 -10.34 -1.19 6.88
N ALA A 83 -11.11 -0.15 6.51
CA ALA A 83 -11.29 1.03 7.36
C ALA A 83 -11.84 0.66 8.75
N GLU A 84 -12.84 -0.22 8.81
CA GLU A 84 -13.39 -0.75 10.06
C GLU A 84 -12.32 -1.46 10.90
N GLN A 85 -11.51 -2.33 10.28
CA GLN A 85 -10.41 -3.03 10.98
C GLN A 85 -9.36 -2.07 11.53
N ILE A 86 -9.04 -0.99 10.82
CA ILE A 86 -8.12 0.06 11.28
C ILE A 86 -8.70 0.77 12.51
N VAL A 87 -9.96 1.21 12.43
CA VAL A 87 -10.62 1.93 13.52
C VAL A 87 -10.74 1.08 14.80
N TYR A 88 -10.96 -0.23 14.67
CA TYR A 88 -10.99 -1.15 15.81
C TYR A 88 -9.60 -1.63 16.27
N GLY A 89 -8.52 -1.14 15.67
CA GLY A 89 -7.15 -1.37 16.14
C GLY A 89 -6.55 -2.73 15.76
N LYS A 90 -7.05 -3.40 14.71
CA LYS A 90 -6.50 -4.69 14.23
C LYS A 90 -5.01 -4.59 13.88
N PHE A 91 -4.58 -3.43 13.37
CA PHE A 91 -3.21 -3.16 12.94
C PHE A 91 -2.40 -2.37 13.98
N GLY A 92 -2.84 -2.40 15.23
CA GLY A 92 -2.32 -1.56 16.32
C GLY A 92 -3.33 -0.51 16.75
N HIS A 93 -3.33 -0.20 18.04
CA HIS A 93 -4.20 0.84 18.59
C HIS A 93 -3.66 2.23 18.24
N MET A 94 -4.54 3.07 17.70
CA MET A 94 -4.29 4.47 17.36
C MET A 94 -5.28 5.34 18.11
N ASP A 95 -4.96 6.62 18.29
CA ASP A 95 -5.97 7.56 18.76
C ASP A 95 -7.08 7.76 17.71
N ALA A 96 -8.21 8.36 18.10
CA ALA A 96 -9.36 8.51 17.19
C ALA A 96 -9.05 9.34 15.94
N ARG A 97 -8.13 10.31 16.01
CA ARG A 97 -7.76 11.16 14.87
C ARG A 97 -6.82 10.43 13.93
N GLU A 98 -5.80 9.78 14.49
CA GLU A 98 -4.85 8.93 13.77
C GLU A 98 -5.57 7.78 13.06
N ALA A 99 -6.46 7.09 13.78
CA ALA A 99 -7.27 6.01 13.22
C ALA A 99 -8.16 6.49 12.07
N ALA A 100 -8.80 7.66 12.21
CA ALA A 100 -9.65 8.24 11.17
C ALA A 100 -8.83 8.62 9.92
N GLU A 101 -7.65 9.25 10.11
CA GLU A 101 -6.79 9.60 8.99
C GLU A 101 -6.26 8.36 8.27
N GLN A 102 -5.75 7.39 9.01
CA GLN A 102 -5.24 6.13 8.47
C GLN A 102 -6.33 5.37 7.72
N ALA A 103 -7.53 5.24 8.31
CA ALA A 103 -8.66 4.56 7.69
C ALA A 103 -9.09 5.22 6.39
N ILE A 104 -9.16 6.56 6.34
CA ILE A 104 -9.53 7.30 5.12
C ILE A 104 -8.47 7.13 4.03
N ARG A 105 -7.17 7.26 4.37
CA ARG A 105 -6.08 7.12 3.39
C ARG A 105 -6.03 5.71 2.82
N THR A 106 -6.08 4.68 3.67
CA THR A 106 -6.06 3.28 3.23
C THR A 106 -7.30 2.92 2.40
N ALA A 107 -8.51 3.33 2.83
CA ALA A 107 -9.73 3.06 2.07
C ALA A 107 -9.71 3.76 0.70
N LEU A 108 -9.27 5.02 0.65
CA LEU A 108 -9.13 5.74 -0.62
C LEU A 108 -8.12 5.07 -1.54
N ALA A 109 -6.98 4.61 -1.01
CA ALA A 109 -5.96 3.90 -1.79
C ALA A 109 -6.50 2.60 -2.39
N ILE A 110 -7.32 1.85 -1.64
CA ILE A 110 -8.00 0.64 -2.17
C ILE A 110 -8.95 0.99 -3.30
N LEU A 111 -9.78 2.04 -3.13
CA LEU A 111 -10.76 2.47 -4.12
C LEU A 111 -10.13 2.98 -5.42
N THR A 112 -8.94 3.57 -5.34
CA THR A 112 -8.18 4.07 -6.51
C THR A 112 -7.13 3.10 -7.01
N GLU A 113 -7.16 1.85 -6.53
CA GLU A 113 -6.20 0.79 -6.89
C GLU A 113 -4.73 1.17 -6.61
N GLY A 114 -4.48 2.13 -5.71
CA GLY A 114 -3.14 2.65 -5.43
C GLY A 114 -2.47 3.38 -6.61
N ILE A 115 -3.20 3.65 -7.70
CA ILE A 115 -2.64 4.24 -8.92
C ILE A 115 -2.50 5.77 -8.82
N THR A 116 -3.35 6.40 -8.00
CA THR A 116 -3.40 7.87 -7.89
C THR A 116 -2.63 8.36 -6.68
N ALA A 117 -2.10 9.59 -6.78
CA ALA A 117 -1.45 10.26 -5.65
C ALA A 117 -2.45 10.80 -4.61
N ALA A 118 -3.76 10.65 -4.81
CA ALA A 118 -4.79 11.22 -3.95
C ALA A 118 -4.67 10.82 -2.46
N PRO A 119 -4.40 9.55 -2.11
CA PRO A 119 -4.22 9.13 -0.72
C PRO A 119 -3.02 9.75 -0.01
N LEU A 120 -2.01 10.20 -0.75
CA LEU A 120 -0.79 10.80 -0.21
C LEU A 120 -0.83 12.33 -0.28
N GLN A 121 -1.07 12.87 -1.47
CA GLN A 121 -0.95 14.30 -1.79
C GLN A 121 -2.29 15.02 -1.89
N GLY A 122 -3.39 14.29 -2.15
CA GLY A 122 -4.73 14.89 -2.28
C GLY A 122 -5.38 15.18 -0.94
N VAL A 123 -5.31 14.24 0.01
CA VAL A 123 -5.79 14.43 1.38
C VAL A 123 -4.71 15.10 2.20
N ALA A 124 -4.82 16.42 2.39
CA ALA A 124 -3.85 17.17 3.18
C ALA A 124 -3.88 16.82 4.67
N ARG A 125 -5.08 16.67 5.25
CA ARG A 125 -5.28 16.34 6.67
C ARG A 125 -6.70 15.86 6.94
N VAL A 126 -6.86 14.94 7.88
CA VAL A 126 -8.15 14.61 8.49
C VAL A 126 -8.21 15.21 9.90
N ALA A 127 -9.32 15.88 10.24
CA ALA A 127 -9.46 16.55 11.53
C ALA A 127 -10.87 16.38 12.11
N ILE A 128 -10.93 16.04 13.40
CA ILE A 128 -12.16 16.03 14.19
C ILE A 128 -12.33 17.42 14.80
N LYS A 129 -13.46 18.07 14.50
CA LYS A 129 -13.82 19.41 15.01
C LYS A 129 -15.11 19.30 15.84
N SER A 130 -15.29 20.27 16.74
CA SER A 130 -16.52 20.41 17.53
C SER A 130 -17.33 21.57 16.98
N ASN A 131 -18.64 21.38 16.95
CA ASN A 131 -19.58 22.48 16.72
C ASN A 131 -19.98 23.10 18.07
N PRO A 132 -20.59 24.30 18.08
CA PRO A 132 -21.01 24.96 19.32
C PRO A 132 -22.21 24.30 20.05
N ASP A 133 -22.97 23.45 19.37
CA ASP A 133 -24.04 22.60 19.94
C ASP A 133 -23.49 21.36 20.66
#